data_AF-A0A7Z2SY58-F1
#
_entry.id   AF-A0A7Z2SY58-F1
#
_cell.length_a   1.000
_cell.length_b   1.000
_cell.length_c   1.000
_cell.angle_alpha   90.00
_cell.angle_beta   90.00
_cell.angle_gamma   90.00
#
_symmetry.space_group_name_H-M   'P 1'
#
loop_
_entity.id
_entity.type
_entity.pdbx_description
1 polymer ?
#
loop_
_entity_poly.entity_id
_entity_poly.type
_entity_poly.pdbx_seq_one_letter_code
_entity_poly.pdbx_strand_id
1 'polypeptide(L)'
;MSKHLYSNTEMKQLEDNPNVVKVSERSITYHPLFKKAAIQEYQNGNFPSQIFEEHGFDLVVIGKDQPRRCLKRWRNTFEKYGELGLEGDRRGKGSKGRPSSKKMSAEEELEKAEARIKYLEAENGFFKKARQTRKAGVEEETKITPSEVYQLIYETIHNYSLRSMVSYLCEFTGVSRSGYYAWINSDSKRQVKNQKDEKDIQIIQVIFSQNHEKVGALQIKLILENDYGVIMNHKKIRRLMKKFDLSAKIRQAKPYKQMLKATQEHRTCPNHLNREFTQLEPGKVFLTDITYTYFGKGQKAYLSCVKDSTTKEIVAHHISTSLGMDIVYRTLEKLQDTVKSFHPEAMIHSDQGFHYTHPKFQSRVREAGLRQSMSRKGNCWDNAPMESFFGHLKDMVDHQSCESLSQLKEEINQYIAKYNNKRYQWNLNKMTPVQYRDHLLAA
;
A
#
# COMPACT_ATOMS: atom_id res chain seq x y z
N MET A 1 -2.94 26.26 -40.37
CA MET A 1 -2.33 26.25 -41.71
C MET A 1 -2.70 27.57 -42.38
N SER A 2 -1.79 28.17 -43.17
CA SER A 2 -2.15 29.37 -43.95
C SER A 2 -3.32 29.01 -44.87
N LYS A 3 -4.39 29.82 -44.86
CA LYS A 3 -5.53 29.67 -45.78
C LYS A 3 -5.25 30.30 -47.15
N HIS A 4 -4.06 30.87 -47.33
CA HIS A 4 -3.66 31.53 -48.57
C HIS A 4 -3.31 30.47 -49.62
N LEU A 5 -3.96 30.59 -50.79
CA LEU A 5 -3.70 29.77 -51.96
C LEU A 5 -2.95 30.60 -52.98
N TYR A 6 -1.80 30.11 -53.44
CA TYR A 6 -0.99 30.77 -54.45
C TYR A 6 -1.55 30.46 -55.84
N SER A 7 -1.80 31.50 -56.62
CA SER A 7 -2.16 31.41 -58.05
C SER A 7 -0.97 30.92 -58.89
N ASN A 8 -1.23 30.47 -60.13
CA ASN A 8 -0.18 30.01 -61.03
C ASN A 8 0.88 31.08 -61.34
N THR A 9 0.49 32.35 -61.36
CA THR A 9 1.41 33.48 -61.57
C THR A 9 2.28 33.74 -60.34
N GLU A 10 1.70 33.70 -59.13
CA GLU A 10 2.43 33.86 -57.87
C GLU A 10 3.39 32.70 -57.62
N MET A 11 3.00 31.47 -57.97
CA MET A 11 3.88 30.31 -57.85
C MET A 11 5.11 30.43 -58.74
N LYS A 12 4.96 30.84 -60.01
CA LYS A 12 6.11 31.09 -60.90
C LYS A 12 7.03 32.17 -60.35
N GLN A 13 6.48 33.30 -59.91
CA GLN A 13 7.26 34.38 -59.31
C GLN A 13 8.06 33.92 -58.08
N LEU A 14 7.48 33.03 -57.26
CA LEU A 14 8.15 32.49 -56.08
C LEU A 14 9.19 31.42 -56.41
N GLU A 15 9.00 30.66 -57.49
CA GLU A 15 9.96 29.67 -57.99
C GLU A 15 11.22 30.32 -58.58
N ASP A 16 11.12 31.55 -59.08
CA ASP A 16 12.26 32.32 -59.58
C ASP A 16 13.22 32.79 -58.47
N ASN A 17 12.82 32.72 -57.19
CA ASN A 17 13.67 33.11 -56.06
C ASN A 17 14.66 31.98 -55.68
N PRO A 18 15.98 32.25 -55.62
CA PRO A 18 17.01 31.23 -55.34
C PRO A 18 16.90 30.57 -53.95
N ASN A 19 16.18 31.20 -53.02
CA ASN A 19 15.94 30.69 -51.67
C ASN A 19 14.74 29.73 -51.58
N VAL A 20 14.07 29.46 -52.71
CA VAL A 20 12.93 28.55 -52.83
C VAL A 20 13.33 27.27 -53.54
N VAL A 21 12.97 26.14 -52.96
CA VAL A 21 13.22 24.79 -53.51
C VAL A 21 12.02 24.31 -54.32
N LYS A 22 10.81 24.59 -53.84
CA LYS A 22 9.56 24.18 -54.48
C LYS A 22 8.39 24.99 -53.94
N VAL A 23 7.48 25.39 -54.82
CA VAL A 23 6.19 25.98 -54.44
C VAL A 23 5.06 24.99 -54.76
N SER A 24 4.03 25.00 -53.94
CA SER A 24 2.73 24.40 -54.24
C SER A 24 1.65 25.41 -53.92
N GLU A 25 0.42 25.16 -54.41
CA GLU A 25 -0.74 26.02 -54.18
C GLU A 25 -0.96 26.40 -52.72
N ARG A 26 -0.44 25.64 -51.75
CA ARG A 26 -0.65 25.86 -50.30
C ARG A 26 0.61 26.17 -49.52
N SER A 27 1.79 26.16 -50.16
CA SER A 27 3.01 25.93 -49.40
C SER A 27 4.28 26.26 -50.19
N ILE A 28 5.17 27.06 -49.59
CA ILE A 28 6.53 27.31 -50.09
C ILE A 28 7.51 26.42 -49.32
N THR A 29 8.42 25.76 -50.02
CA THR A 29 9.54 24.99 -49.47
C THR A 29 10.82 25.78 -49.66
N TYR A 30 11.47 26.14 -48.57
CA TYR A 30 12.64 27.02 -48.56
C TYR A 30 13.94 26.23 -48.50
N HIS A 31 14.99 26.79 -49.09
CA HIS A 31 16.33 26.21 -49.08
C HIS A 31 16.88 26.10 -47.65
N PRO A 32 17.54 24.98 -47.26
CA PRO A 32 18.11 24.83 -45.93
C PRO A 32 19.09 25.94 -45.54
N LEU A 33 19.92 26.39 -46.49
CA LEU A 33 20.87 27.49 -46.27
C LEU A 33 20.16 28.80 -45.91
N PHE A 34 19.08 29.13 -46.62
CA PHE A 34 18.27 30.31 -46.30
C PHE A 34 17.64 30.22 -44.90
N LYS A 35 17.11 29.05 -44.52
CA LYS A 35 16.56 28.86 -43.16
C LYS A 35 17.59 29.13 -42.08
N LYS A 36 18.85 28.72 -42.30
CA LYS A 36 19.96 28.93 -41.36
C LYS A 36 20.34 30.41 -41.30
N ALA A 37 20.55 31.05 -42.44
CA ALA A 37 20.85 32.48 -42.54
C ALA A 37 19.77 33.34 -41.86
N ALA A 38 18.50 33.07 -42.17
CA ALA A 38 17.37 33.78 -41.59
C ALA A 38 17.28 33.64 -40.05
N ILE A 39 17.66 32.50 -39.48
CA ILE A 39 17.72 32.35 -38.01
C ILE A 39 18.84 33.22 -37.42
N GLN A 40 20.02 33.25 -38.06
CA GLN A 40 21.16 34.04 -37.60
C GLN A 40 20.86 35.54 -37.67
N GLU A 41 20.30 36.02 -38.76
CA GLU A 41 19.89 37.43 -38.92
C GLU A 41 18.83 37.84 -37.90
N TYR A 42 17.88 36.96 -37.61
CA TYR A 42 16.89 37.22 -36.57
C TYR A 42 17.52 37.27 -35.16
N GLN A 43 18.53 36.45 -34.88
CA GLN A 43 19.29 36.52 -33.62
C GLN A 43 20.11 37.82 -33.51
N ASN A 44 20.56 38.35 -34.64
CA ASN A 44 21.27 39.64 -34.71
C ASN A 44 20.33 40.86 -34.61
N GLY A 45 19.02 40.64 -34.46
CA GLY A 45 18.02 41.69 -34.19
C GLY A 45 17.17 42.11 -35.40
N ASN A 46 17.34 41.50 -36.57
CA ASN A 46 16.54 41.84 -37.75
C ASN A 46 15.09 41.34 -37.63
N PHE A 47 14.14 42.11 -38.15
CA PHE A 47 12.74 41.72 -38.12
C PHE A 47 12.42 40.64 -39.18
N PRO A 48 11.50 39.70 -38.90
CA PRO A 48 11.14 38.63 -39.83
C PRO A 48 10.75 39.09 -41.23
N SER A 49 10.01 40.19 -41.33
CA SER A 49 9.60 40.79 -42.61
C SER A 49 10.79 41.28 -43.40
N GLN A 50 11.68 42.01 -42.73
CA GLN A 50 12.89 42.59 -43.33
C GLN A 50 13.82 41.50 -43.88
N ILE A 51 14.06 40.43 -43.11
CA ILE A 51 14.88 39.29 -43.54
C ILE A 51 14.35 38.68 -44.84
N PHE A 52 13.04 38.54 -44.97
CA PHE A 52 12.43 37.96 -46.16
C PHE A 52 12.46 38.92 -47.36
N GLU A 53 12.22 40.22 -47.15
CA GLU A 53 12.35 41.24 -48.20
C GLU A 53 13.79 41.34 -48.74
N GLU A 54 14.78 41.36 -47.85
CA GLU A 54 16.21 41.39 -48.21
C GLU A 54 16.64 40.14 -48.99
N HIS A 55 15.95 39.02 -48.80
CA HIS A 55 16.16 37.77 -49.54
C HIS A 55 15.23 37.61 -50.76
N GLY A 56 14.63 38.71 -51.22
CA GLY A 56 13.87 38.78 -52.47
C GLY A 56 12.45 38.22 -52.39
N PHE A 57 11.85 38.14 -51.21
CA PHE A 57 10.44 37.75 -51.05
C PHE A 57 9.53 38.97 -50.99
N ASP A 58 8.49 38.97 -51.83
CA ASP A 58 7.42 39.96 -51.77
C ASP A 58 6.39 39.59 -50.67
N LEU A 59 6.29 40.43 -49.64
CA LEU A 59 5.37 40.22 -48.51
C LEU A 59 3.88 40.31 -48.88
N VAL A 60 3.54 40.94 -50.00
CA VAL A 60 2.17 40.94 -50.54
C VAL A 60 1.83 39.55 -51.06
N VAL A 61 2.78 38.91 -51.75
CA VAL A 61 2.63 37.57 -52.35
C VAL A 61 2.71 36.48 -51.30
N ILE A 62 3.70 36.48 -50.41
CA ILE A 62 3.84 35.41 -49.41
C ILE A 62 2.91 35.58 -48.20
N GLY A 63 2.38 36.79 -48.00
CA GLY A 63 1.55 37.19 -46.88
C GLY A 63 2.37 37.68 -45.67
N LYS A 64 1.96 38.82 -45.10
CA LYS A 64 2.66 39.54 -44.00
C LYS A 64 3.00 38.68 -42.77
N ASP A 65 2.18 37.68 -42.47
CA ASP A 65 2.36 36.78 -41.32
C ASP A 65 3.33 35.62 -41.59
N GLN A 66 3.58 35.31 -42.86
CA GLN A 66 4.32 34.12 -43.28
C GLN A 66 5.78 34.13 -42.79
N PRO A 67 6.54 35.24 -42.88
CA PRO A 67 7.91 35.30 -42.36
C PRO A 67 8.00 34.97 -40.87
N ARG A 68 7.13 35.59 -40.06
CA ARG A 68 7.09 35.36 -38.60
C ARG A 68 6.80 33.91 -38.26
N ARG A 69 5.84 33.29 -38.95
CA ARG A 69 5.47 31.87 -38.73
C ARG A 69 6.60 30.93 -39.16
N CYS A 70 7.24 31.20 -40.29
CA CYS A 70 8.36 30.41 -40.79
C CYS A 70 9.54 30.46 -39.83
N LEU A 71 9.96 31.65 -39.40
CA LEU A 71 11.08 31.84 -38.47
C LEU A 71 10.82 31.21 -37.10
N LYS A 72 9.62 31.37 -36.53
CA LYS A 72 9.26 30.69 -35.28
C LYS A 72 9.42 29.16 -35.42
N ARG A 73 8.95 28.60 -36.52
CA ARG A 73 9.03 27.15 -36.78
C ARG A 73 10.48 26.69 -36.96
N TRP A 74 11.29 27.42 -37.72
CA TRP A 74 12.68 27.04 -37.97
C TRP A 74 13.52 27.12 -36.69
N ARG A 75 13.35 28.17 -35.87
CA ARG A 75 13.99 28.28 -34.55
C ARG A 75 13.67 27.12 -33.64
N ASN A 76 12.38 26.79 -33.46
CA ASN A 76 11.98 25.62 -32.66
C ASN A 76 12.55 24.30 -33.20
N THR A 77 12.76 24.20 -34.52
CA THR A 77 13.33 23.00 -35.14
C THR A 77 14.83 22.94 -34.90
N PHE A 78 15.52 24.08 -35.00
CA PHE A 78 16.95 24.22 -34.74
C PHE A 78 17.29 23.96 -33.27
N GLU A 79 16.53 24.52 -32.31
CA GLU A 79 16.71 24.26 -30.88
C GLU A 79 16.61 22.77 -30.52
N LYS A 80 15.74 22.02 -31.22
CA LYS A 80 15.45 20.63 -30.89
C LYS A 80 16.36 19.62 -31.61
N TYR A 81 16.83 19.94 -32.81
CA TYR A 81 17.50 18.98 -33.69
C TYR A 81 18.80 19.50 -34.32
N GLY A 82 19.25 20.72 -33.98
CA GLY A 82 20.43 21.36 -34.57
C GLY A 82 20.29 21.65 -36.07
N GLU A 83 21.43 21.86 -36.74
CA GLU A 83 21.51 22.20 -38.17
C GLU A 83 20.89 21.12 -39.08
N LEU A 84 21.12 19.84 -38.76
CA LEU A 84 20.54 18.68 -39.46
C LEU A 84 18.99 18.70 -39.42
N GLY A 85 18.39 19.45 -38.50
CA GLY A 85 16.95 19.66 -38.42
C GLY A 85 16.36 20.46 -39.58
N LEU A 86 17.15 21.28 -40.27
CA LEU A 86 16.69 22.25 -41.29
C LEU A 86 16.73 21.72 -42.73
N GLU A 87 17.43 20.60 -42.96
CA GLU A 87 17.65 19.98 -44.27
C GLU A 87 16.38 19.43 -44.92
N GLY A 88 15.34 19.09 -44.15
CA GLY A 88 14.08 18.52 -44.66
C GLY A 88 12.81 19.22 -44.17
N ASP A 89 11.74 19.19 -44.97
CA ASP A 89 10.42 19.66 -44.56
C ASP A 89 9.75 18.64 -43.63
N ARG A 90 9.64 18.97 -42.33
CA ARG A 90 9.02 18.11 -41.31
C ARG A 90 7.53 18.38 -41.11
N ARG A 91 6.88 19.16 -41.98
CA ARG A 91 5.41 19.38 -41.96
C ARG A 91 4.68 18.03 -41.97
N GLY A 92 3.79 17.81 -41.00
CA GLY A 92 2.89 16.64 -40.98
C GLY A 92 3.46 15.35 -40.40
N LYS A 93 4.75 15.24 -40.03
CA LYS A 93 5.36 14.01 -39.46
C LYS A 93 4.86 13.60 -38.05
N GLY A 94 3.77 14.18 -37.57
CA GLY A 94 3.05 13.79 -36.35
C GLY A 94 1.52 13.86 -36.46
N SER A 95 0.99 14.16 -37.66
CA SER A 95 -0.44 14.05 -37.94
C SER A 95 -0.76 12.58 -38.18
N LYS A 96 -1.66 11.98 -37.39
CA LYS A 96 -2.32 10.75 -37.83
C LYS A 96 -3.03 11.13 -39.14
N GLY A 97 -2.53 10.66 -40.27
CA GLY A 97 -3.12 10.95 -41.57
C GLY A 97 -4.59 10.54 -41.61
N ARG A 98 -5.32 10.99 -42.64
CA ARG A 98 -6.64 10.43 -42.98
C ARG A 98 -6.50 8.89 -43.05
N PRO A 99 -7.42 8.11 -42.44
CA PRO A 99 -7.37 6.66 -42.53
C PRO A 99 -7.24 6.26 -44.00
N SER A 100 -6.30 5.36 -44.30
CA SER A 100 -6.16 4.79 -45.63
C SER A 100 -7.49 4.15 -46.03
N SER A 101 -8.03 4.52 -47.19
CA SER A 101 -9.22 3.88 -47.76
C SER A 101 -8.90 2.56 -48.47
N LYS A 102 -7.66 2.05 -48.38
CA LYS A 102 -7.36 0.68 -48.81
C LYS A 102 -8.08 -0.29 -47.87
N LYS A 103 -8.97 -1.11 -48.42
CA LYS A 103 -9.36 -2.37 -47.78
C LYS A 103 -8.08 -3.13 -47.43
N MET A 104 -8.00 -3.60 -46.19
CA MET A 104 -6.87 -4.43 -45.74
C MET A 104 -6.72 -5.63 -46.66
N SER A 105 -5.47 -6.06 -46.90
CA SER A 105 -5.25 -7.31 -47.62
C SER A 105 -5.79 -8.48 -46.80
N ALA A 106 -6.30 -9.53 -47.45
CA ALA A 106 -6.70 -10.77 -46.78
C ALA A 106 -5.54 -11.36 -45.94
N GLU A 107 -4.30 -11.16 -46.39
CA GLU A 107 -3.08 -11.54 -45.66
C GLU A 107 -2.91 -10.73 -44.36
N GLU A 108 -3.18 -9.42 -44.37
CA GLU A 108 -3.11 -8.57 -43.17
C GLU A 108 -4.23 -8.89 -42.17
N GLU A 109 -5.41 -9.29 -42.67
CA GLU A 109 -6.52 -9.76 -41.82
C GLU A 109 -6.17 -11.09 -41.15
N LEU A 110 -5.57 -12.01 -41.89
CA LEU A 110 -5.12 -13.30 -41.36
C LEU A 110 -4.04 -13.11 -40.30
N GLU A 111 -3.02 -12.28 -40.55
CA GLU A 111 -1.94 -12.01 -39.59
C GLU A 111 -2.48 -11.41 -38.28
N LYS A 112 -3.45 -10.49 -38.36
CA LYS A 112 -4.12 -9.93 -37.17
C LYS A 112 -4.95 -10.97 -36.42
N ALA A 113 -5.70 -11.81 -37.12
CA ALA A 113 -6.48 -12.87 -36.51
C ALA A 113 -5.58 -13.89 -35.80
N GLU A 114 -4.47 -14.30 -36.42
CA GLU A 114 -3.47 -15.18 -35.81
C GLU A 114 -2.83 -14.56 -34.57
N ALA A 115 -2.44 -13.28 -34.64
CA ALA A 115 -1.88 -12.57 -33.49
C ALA A 115 -2.87 -12.50 -32.32
N ARG A 116 -4.16 -12.29 -32.61
CA ARG A 116 -5.24 -12.30 -31.62
C ARG A 116 -5.44 -13.68 -31.00
N ILE A 117 -5.45 -14.75 -31.80
CA ILE A 117 -5.57 -16.12 -31.31
C ILE A 117 -4.42 -16.44 -30.37
N LYS A 118 -3.17 -16.16 -30.79
CA LYS A 118 -1.96 -16.39 -29.97
C LYS A 118 -1.98 -15.60 -28.67
N TYR A 119 -2.47 -14.35 -28.68
CA TYR A 119 -2.66 -13.58 -27.46
C TYR A 119 -3.71 -14.21 -26.54
N LEU A 120 -4.89 -14.57 -27.07
CA LEU A 120 -5.98 -15.18 -26.30
C LEU A 120 -5.57 -16.55 -25.73
N GLU A 121 -4.77 -17.33 -26.47
CA GLU A 121 -4.19 -18.58 -25.99
C GLU A 121 -3.23 -18.33 -24.82
N ALA A 122 -2.35 -17.33 -24.93
CA ALA A 122 -1.44 -16.94 -23.87
C ALA A 122 -2.21 -16.42 -22.64
N GLU A 123 -3.25 -15.61 -22.85
CA GLU A 123 -4.14 -15.09 -21.80
C GLU A 123 -4.86 -16.22 -21.07
N ASN A 124 -5.47 -17.15 -21.81
CA ASN A 124 -6.11 -18.33 -21.24
C ASN A 124 -5.10 -19.22 -20.48
N GLY A 125 -3.88 -19.36 -20.99
CA GLY A 125 -2.78 -20.04 -20.29
C GLY A 125 -2.42 -19.36 -18.97
N PHE A 126 -2.34 -18.03 -18.97
CA PHE A 126 -2.09 -17.20 -17.79
C PHE A 126 -3.20 -17.37 -16.74
N PHE A 127 -4.47 -17.28 -17.14
CA PHE A 127 -5.60 -17.50 -16.25
C PHE A 127 -5.70 -18.92 -15.71
N LYS A 128 -5.38 -19.94 -16.53
CA LYS A 128 -5.32 -21.35 -16.06
C LYS A 128 -4.25 -21.54 -14.99
N LYS A 129 -3.04 -20.98 -15.19
CA LYS A 129 -1.97 -21.00 -14.18
C LYS A 129 -2.38 -20.25 -12.90
N ALA A 130 -2.96 -19.06 -13.04
CA ALA A 130 -3.43 -18.25 -11.92
C ALA A 130 -4.58 -18.92 -11.13
N ARG A 131 -5.44 -19.71 -11.80
CA ARG A 131 -6.50 -20.51 -11.15
C ARG A 131 -5.96 -21.74 -10.43
N GLN A 132 -4.94 -22.42 -10.98
CA GLN A 132 -4.31 -23.58 -10.33
C GLN A 132 -3.63 -23.24 -8.98
N THR A 133 -3.19 -21.99 -8.80
CA THR A 133 -2.58 -21.52 -7.55
C THR A 133 -3.61 -21.14 -6.47
N ARG A 134 -4.91 -21.03 -6.81
CA ARG A 134 -5.97 -20.63 -5.87
C ARG A 134 -6.78 -21.85 -5.43
N LYS A 135 -7.15 -21.89 -4.14
CA LYS A 135 -8.12 -22.87 -3.62
C LYS A 135 -9.43 -22.75 -4.41
N ALA A 136 -9.98 -23.89 -4.82
CA ALA A 136 -11.25 -24.00 -5.54
C ALA A 136 -12.38 -23.30 -4.76
N GLY A 137 -13.13 -22.41 -5.43
CA GLY A 137 -14.40 -21.87 -4.90
C GLY A 137 -14.60 -20.35 -4.88
N VAL A 138 -13.69 -19.53 -5.42
CA VAL A 138 -13.89 -18.07 -5.53
C VAL A 138 -13.83 -17.63 -6.99
N GLU A 139 -14.99 -17.40 -7.59
CA GLU A 139 -15.12 -16.73 -8.89
C GLU A 139 -15.12 -15.21 -8.70
N GLU A 140 -13.93 -14.62 -8.57
CA GLU A 140 -13.75 -13.17 -8.73
C GLU A 140 -13.34 -12.87 -10.19
N GLU A 141 -14.03 -11.91 -10.83
CA GLU A 141 -13.60 -11.29 -12.09
C GLU A 141 -12.19 -10.72 -11.90
N THR A 142 -11.19 -11.43 -12.43
CA THR A 142 -9.79 -11.06 -12.28
C THR A 142 -9.47 -9.98 -13.31
N LYS A 143 -9.59 -8.71 -12.92
CA LYS A 143 -9.11 -7.57 -13.74
C LYS A 143 -7.58 -7.61 -13.81
N ILE A 144 -7.05 -7.91 -15.00
CA ILE A 144 -5.61 -7.88 -15.29
C ILE A 144 -5.12 -6.43 -15.18
N THR A 145 -3.98 -6.22 -14.53
CA THR A 145 -3.34 -4.91 -14.44
C THR A 145 -2.65 -4.54 -15.78
N PRO A 146 -2.51 -3.24 -16.12
CA PRO A 146 -1.83 -2.84 -17.35
C PRO A 146 -0.42 -3.42 -17.50
N SER A 147 0.32 -3.62 -16.39
CA SER A 147 1.64 -4.23 -16.42
C SER A 147 1.62 -5.70 -16.80
N GLU A 148 0.61 -6.46 -16.36
CA GLU A 148 0.43 -7.86 -16.74
C GLU A 148 0.01 -7.97 -18.21
N VAL A 149 -0.84 -7.06 -18.70
CA VAL A 149 -1.17 -6.95 -20.13
C VAL A 149 0.09 -6.68 -20.95
N TYR A 150 0.94 -5.73 -20.54
CA TYR A 150 2.20 -5.46 -21.25
C TYR A 150 3.14 -6.65 -21.25
N GLN A 151 3.22 -7.38 -20.13
CA GLN A 151 4.00 -8.60 -20.04
C GLN A 151 3.47 -9.68 -21.01
N LEU A 152 2.16 -9.87 -21.07
CA LEU A 152 1.56 -10.84 -21.99
C LEU A 152 1.81 -10.47 -23.45
N ILE A 153 1.64 -9.18 -23.81
CA ILE A 153 1.99 -8.67 -25.14
C ILE A 153 3.47 -8.94 -25.45
N TYR A 154 4.36 -8.68 -24.50
CA TYR A 154 5.79 -8.96 -24.66
C TYR A 154 6.05 -10.44 -24.92
N GLU A 155 5.51 -11.33 -24.10
CA GLU A 155 5.67 -12.79 -24.25
C GLU A 155 5.09 -13.29 -25.58
N THR A 156 3.88 -12.84 -25.97
CA THR A 156 3.28 -13.20 -27.26
C THR A 156 4.14 -12.74 -28.45
N ILE A 157 4.68 -11.52 -28.41
CA ILE A 157 5.54 -11.00 -29.49
C ILE A 157 6.85 -11.78 -29.58
N HIS A 158 7.48 -12.12 -28.44
CA HIS A 158 8.77 -12.80 -28.43
C HIS A 158 8.63 -14.28 -28.76
N ASN A 159 7.63 -14.97 -28.20
CA ASN A 159 7.44 -16.41 -28.40
C ASN A 159 6.96 -16.74 -29.82
N TYR A 160 6.18 -15.86 -30.45
CA TYR A 160 5.63 -16.09 -31.79
C TYR A 160 6.24 -15.18 -32.87
N SER A 161 7.30 -14.43 -32.55
CA SER A 161 8.02 -13.53 -33.47
C SER A 161 7.16 -12.45 -34.16
N LEU A 162 6.10 -11.97 -33.50
CA LEU A 162 5.11 -11.03 -34.05
C LEU A 162 5.51 -9.55 -33.85
N ARG A 163 6.73 -9.16 -34.24
CA ARG A 163 7.26 -7.80 -33.95
C ARG A 163 6.44 -6.65 -34.55
N SER A 164 5.83 -6.86 -35.71
CA SER A 164 4.93 -5.91 -36.39
C SER A 164 3.62 -5.67 -35.64
N MET A 165 3.24 -6.56 -34.71
CA MET A 165 1.91 -6.59 -34.09
C MET A 165 1.80 -5.83 -32.77
N VAL A 166 2.87 -5.18 -32.27
CA VAL A 166 2.82 -4.38 -31.03
C VAL A 166 1.66 -3.38 -31.05
N SER A 167 1.48 -2.68 -32.17
CA SER A 167 0.44 -1.66 -32.30
C SER A 167 -0.96 -2.26 -32.26
N TYR A 168 -1.16 -3.38 -32.97
CA TYR A 168 -2.41 -4.10 -33.00
C TYR A 168 -2.78 -4.69 -31.63
N LEU A 169 -1.83 -5.34 -30.96
CA LEU A 169 -2.05 -5.96 -29.65
C LEU A 169 -2.34 -4.90 -28.56
N CYS A 170 -1.66 -3.75 -28.59
CA CYS A 170 -1.96 -2.65 -27.67
C CYS A 170 -3.37 -2.10 -27.89
N GLU A 171 -3.78 -1.91 -29.14
CA GLU A 171 -5.12 -1.43 -29.48
C GLU A 171 -6.20 -2.46 -29.10
N PHE A 172 -5.98 -3.73 -29.42
CA PHE A 172 -6.86 -4.85 -29.08
C PHE A 172 -7.12 -4.97 -27.57
N THR A 173 -6.08 -4.76 -26.75
CA THR A 173 -6.15 -4.88 -25.29
C THR A 173 -6.48 -3.56 -24.57
N GLY A 174 -6.65 -2.47 -25.31
CA GLY A 174 -6.99 -1.15 -24.76
C GLY A 174 -5.86 -0.45 -23.99
N VAL A 175 -4.60 -0.85 -24.19
CA VAL A 175 -3.43 -0.23 -23.55
C VAL A 175 -2.63 0.66 -24.51
N SER A 176 -1.85 1.60 -23.96
CA SER A 176 -1.08 2.54 -24.79
C SER A 176 0.25 1.93 -25.27
N ARG A 177 0.61 2.18 -26.53
CA ARG A 177 1.93 1.80 -27.08
C ARG A 177 3.09 2.49 -26.33
N SER A 178 2.93 3.75 -25.97
CA SER A 178 3.92 4.49 -25.18
C SER A 178 4.13 3.86 -23.81
N GLY A 179 3.05 3.38 -23.17
CA GLY A 179 3.12 2.63 -21.92
C GLY A 179 3.84 1.30 -22.06
N TYR A 180 3.60 0.55 -23.15
CA TYR A 180 4.32 -0.69 -23.45
C TYR A 180 5.84 -0.48 -23.57
N TYR A 181 6.27 0.51 -24.37
CA TYR A 181 7.70 0.79 -24.50
C TYR A 181 8.31 1.40 -23.23
N ALA A 182 7.57 2.20 -22.47
CA ALA A 182 8.01 2.66 -21.15
C ALA A 182 8.16 1.49 -20.16
N TRP A 183 7.28 0.49 -20.27
CA TRP A 183 7.40 -0.77 -19.55
C TRP A 183 8.65 -1.52 -20.01
N ILE A 184 8.91 -1.75 -21.29
CA ILE A 184 10.17 -2.39 -21.74
C ILE A 184 11.40 -1.65 -21.22
N ASN A 185 11.46 -0.32 -21.39
CA ASN A 185 12.62 0.48 -21.00
C ASN A 185 12.86 0.55 -19.49
N SER A 186 11.87 0.19 -18.68
CA SER A 186 12.00 0.11 -17.22
C SER A 186 12.36 -1.28 -16.71
N ASP A 187 12.67 -2.24 -17.60
CA ASP A 187 12.92 -3.62 -17.22
C ASP A 187 14.09 -3.78 -16.24
N SER A 188 15.25 -3.18 -16.54
CA SER A 188 16.40 -3.20 -15.63
C SER A 188 16.05 -2.70 -14.23
N LYS A 189 15.28 -1.61 -14.13
CA LYS A 189 14.80 -1.06 -12.85
C LYS A 189 13.82 -2.01 -12.15
N ARG A 190 12.93 -2.67 -12.89
CA ARG A 190 12.03 -3.69 -12.34
C ARG A 190 12.79 -4.90 -11.81
N GLN A 191 13.78 -5.39 -12.55
CA GLN A 191 14.61 -6.54 -12.15
C GLN A 191 15.34 -6.24 -10.83
N VAL A 192 16.01 -5.08 -10.73
CA VAL A 192 16.68 -4.65 -9.48
C VAL A 192 15.69 -4.56 -8.33
N LYS A 193 14.49 -4.00 -8.57
CA LYS A 193 13.43 -3.93 -7.54
C LYS A 193 12.94 -5.31 -7.13
N ASN A 194 12.76 -6.24 -8.07
CA ASN A 194 12.32 -7.61 -7.81
C ASN A 194 13.35 -8.38 -6.99
N GLN A 195 14.64 -8.28 -7.33
CA GLN A 195 15.73 -8.88 -6.54
C GLN A 195 15.77 -8.32 -5.11
N LYS A 196 15.53 -7.01 -4.95
CA LYS A 196 15.43 -6.40 -3.61
C LYS A 196 14.22 -6.93 -2.85
N ASP A 197 13.06 -7.02 -3.51
CA ASP A 197 11.84 -7.58 -2.93
C ASP A 197 12.00 -9.05 -2.51
N GLU A 198 12.76 -9.85 -3.28
CA GLU A 198 13.10 -11.25 -2.96
C GLU A 198 14.00 -11.36 -1.72
N LYS A 199 14.95 -10.44 -1.54
CA LYS A 199 15.75 -10.39 -0.31
C LYS A 199 14.91 -9.94 0.89
N ASP A 200 14.09 -8.92 0.70
CA ASP A 200 13.23 -8.37 1.76
C ASP A 200 12.16 -9.36 2.22
N ILE A 201 11.64 -10.21 1.32
CA ILE A 201 10.63 -11.20 1.72
C ILE A 201 11.22 -12.32 2.57
N GLN A 202 12.49 -12.70 2.38
CA GLN A 202 13.13 -13.78 3.16
C GLN A 202 13.10 -13.47 4.66
N ILE A 203 13.50 -12.26 5.06
CA ILE A 203 13.45 -11.84 6.47
C ILE A 203 12.01 -11.72 6.98
N ILE A 204 11.07 -11.25 6.14
CA ILE A 204 9.64 -11.18 6.48
C ILE A 204 9.08 -12.60 6.73
N GLN A 205 9.44 -13.58 5.91
CA GLN A 205 9.02 -14.98 6.05
C GLN A 205 9.54 -15.59 7.34
N VAL A 206 10.82 -15.39 7.66
CA VAL A 206 11.41 -15.85 8.93
C VAL A 206 10.63 -15.28 10.13
N ILE A 207 10.40 -13.97 10.17
CA ILE A 207 9.65 -13.32 11.25
C ILE A 207 8.21 -13.83 11.31
N PHE A 208 7.57 -14.01 10.16
CA PHE A 208 6.19 -14.48 10.06
C PHE A 208 6.04 -15.92 10.59
N SER A 209 6.95 -16.83 10.20
CA SER A 209 6.98 -18.22 10.66
C SER A 209 7.31 -18.34 12.15
N GLN A 210 8.30 -17.59 12.66
CA GLN A 210 8.63 -17.54 14.10
C GLN A 210 7.47 -17.03 14.97
N ASN A 211 6.50 -16.36 14.36
CA ASN A 211 5.30 -15.87 15.02
C ASN A 211 4.04 -16.65 14.62
N HIS A 212 4.22 -17.90 14.18
CA HIS A 212 3.16 -18.86 13.83
C HIS A 212 2.14 -18.32 12.83
N GLU A 213 2.57 -17.43 11.93
CA GLU A 213 1.71 -16.84 10.89
C GLU A 213 0.55 -15.98 11.45
N LYS A 214 0.67 -15.51 12.70
CA LYS A 214 -0.36 -14.71 13.39
C LYS A 214 -0.06 -13.21 13.43
N VAL A 215 1.06 -12.77 12.86
CA VAL A 215 1.51 -11.36 12.88
C VAL A 215 1.28 -10.67 11.54
N GLY A 216 0.71 -9.47 11.60
CA GLY A 216 0.51 -8.62 10.42
C GLY A 216 1.68 -7.69 10.13
N ALA A 217 1.59 -6.95 9.03
CA ALA A 217 2.65 -6.06 8.53
C ALA A 217 3.15 -5.00 9.53
N LEU A 218 2.28 -4.48 10.41
CA LEU A 218 2.70 -3.52 11.44
C LEU A 218 3.57 -4.19 12.50
N GLN A 219 3.23 -5.40 12.94
CA GLN A 219 4.04 -6.11 13.92
C GLN A 219 5.37 -6.54 13.32
N ILE A 220 5.36 -7.02 12.07
CA ILE A 220 6.59 -7.35 11.32
C ILE A 220 7.48 -6.12 11.21
N LYS A 221 6.92 -4.94 10.92
CA LYS A 221 7.68 -3.68 10.92
C LYS A 221 8.38 -3.44 12.27
N LEU A 222 7.65 -3.55 13.37
CA LEU A 222 8.20 -3.30 14.70
C LEU A 222 9.31 -4.29 15.06
N ILE A 223 9.14 -5.57 14.70
CA ILE A 223 10.17 -6.59 14.89
C ILE A 223 11.40 -6.28 14.02
N LEU A 224 11.21 -5.94 12.75
CA LEU A 224 12.31 -5.55 11.85
C LEU A 224 13.12 -4.36 12.40
N GLU A 225 12.44 -3.31 12.86
CA GLU A 225 13.11 -2.11 13.38
C GLU A 225 13.86 -2.41 14.70
N ASN A 226 13.25 -3.14 15.64
CA ASN A 226 13.83 -3.34 16.97
C ASN A 226 14.81 -4.52 17.07
N ASP A 227 14.52 -5.66 16.42
CA ASP A 227 15.32 -6.89 16.58
C ASP A 227 16.40 -7.03 15.50
N TYR A 228 16.17 -6.43 14.32
CA TYR A 228 17.06 -6.58 13.15
C TYR A 228 17.70 -5.26 12.69
N GLY A 229 17.30 -4.11 13.23
CA GLY A 229 17.78 -2.80 12.78
C GLY A 229 17.39 -2.45 11.34
N VAL A 230 16.41 -3.15 10.75
CA VAL A 230 15.99 -2.97 9.36
C VAL A 230 14.79 -2.04 9.29
N ILE A 231 15.00 -0.85 8.70
CA ILE A 231 13.92 0.12 8.50
C ILE A 231 13.18 -0.18 7.21
N MET A 232 11.95 -0.67 7.33
CA MET A 232 11.07 -0.95 6.19
C MET A 232 9.69 -0.32 6.36
N ASN A 233 9.23 0.39 5.32
CA ASN A 233 7.90 0.99 5.34
C ASN A 233 6.81 -0.09 5.40
N HIS A 234 5.87 0.03 6.34
CA HIS A 234 4.73 -0.89 6.47
C HIS A 234 3.90 -1.09 5.19
N LYS A 235 3.82 -0.10 4.28
CA LYS A 235 3.17 -0.25 2.96
C LYS A 235 3.93 -1.22 2.06
N LYS A 236 5.27 -1.18 2.12
CA LYS A 236 6.13 -2.13 1.40
C LYS A 236 5.98 -3.53 1.97
N ILE A 237 6.00 -3.69 3.29
CA ILE A 237 5.77 -4.97 3.96
C ILE A 237 4.41 -5.56 3.54
N ARG A 238 3.33 -4.77 3.61
CA ARG A 238 1.98 -5.23 3.14
C ARG A 238 1.99 -5.67 1.69
N ARG A 239 2.64 -4.91 0.81
CA ARG A 239 2.75 -5.25 -0.62
C ARG A 239 3.52 -6.55 -0.82
N LEU A 240 4.62 -6.76 -0.10
CA LEU A 240 5.41 -7.99 -0.15
C LEU A 240 4.61 -9.18 0.39
N MET A 241 3.99 -9.05 1.57
CA MET A 241 3.11 -10.07 2.12
C MET A 241 2.02 -10.48 1.13
N LYS A 242 1.36 -9.50 0.47
CA LYS A 242 0.37 -9.79 -0.57
C LYS A 242 0.97 -10.45 -1.82
N LYS A 243 2.15 -10.01 -2.27
CA LYS A 243 2.83 -10.57 -3.46
C LYS A 243 3.21 -12.05 -3.26
N PHE A 244 3.50 -12.45 -2.02
CA PHE A 244 3.95 -13.79 -1.66
C PHE A 244 2.93 -14.56 -0.80
N ASP A 245 1.65 -14.18 -0.88
CA ASP A 245 0.52 -14.86 -0.23
C ASP A 245 0.65 -15.10 1.29
N LEU A 246 1.36 -14.21 2.00
CA LEU A 246 1.47 -14.22 3.45
C LEU A 246 0.26 -13.49 4.06
N SER A 247 -0.68 -14.25 4.62
CA SER A 247 -1.87 -13.71 5.28
C SER A 247 -1.93 -14.14 6.74
N ALA A 248 -2.07 -13.16 7.65
CA ALA A 248 -2.13 -13.44 9.07
C ALA A 248 -3.44 -14.16 9.44
N LYS A 249 -3.33 -15.31 10.12
CA LYS A 249 -4.47 -16.08 10.62
C LYS A 249 -5.05 -15.39 11.87
N ILE A 250 -5.94 -14.43 11.68
CA ILE A 250 -6.63 -13.70 12.77
C ILE A 250 -8.11 -14.05 12.74
N ARG A 251 -8.79 -14.09 13.90
CA ARG A 251 -10.25 -14.25 13.95
C ARG A 251 -10.93 -13.06 13.28
N GLN A 252 -11.85 -13.34 12.35
CA GLN A 252 -12.71 -12.31 11.80
C GLN A 252 -13.64 -11.78 12.90
N ALA A 253 -13.76 -10.45 13.00
CA ALA A 253 -14.74 -9.82 13.87
C ALA A 253 -16.14 -10.28 13.46
N LYS A 254 -16.93 -10.79 14.42
CA LYS A 254 -18.33 -11.17 14.18
C LYS A 254 -19.23 -9.95 14.47
N PRO A 255 -19.80 -9.28 13.46
CA PRO A 255 -20.49 -8.00 13.62
C PRO A 255 -21.68 -8.07 14.59
N TYR A 256 -22.39 -9.20 14.61
CA TYR A 256 -23.57 -9.43 15.46
C TYR A 256 -23.29 -9.32 16.97
N LYS A 257 -22.06 -9.63 17.43
CA LYS A 257 -21.69 -9.52 18.85
C LYS A 257 -21.45 -8.07 19.30
N GLN A 258 -21.23 -7.13 18.37
CA GLN A 258 -21.05 -5.72 18.69
C GLN A 258 -22.38 -5.03 19.00
N MET A 259 -23.48 -5.42 18.31
CA MET A 259 -24.82 -4.88 18.54
C MET A 259 -25.42 -5.24 19.91
N LEU A 260 -25.15 -6.44 20.42
CA LEU A 260 -25.71 -6.92 21.69
C LEU A 260 -25.12 -6.24 22.94
N LYS A 261 -23.94 -5.60 22.84
CA LYS A 261 -23.26 -4.94 23.96
C LYS A 261 -23.81 -3.55 24.29
N ALA A 262 -24.64 -2.94 23.43
CA ALA A 262 -25.02 -1.53 23.52
C ALA A 262 -26.24 -1.23 24.41
N THR A 263 -26.92 -2.24 24.98
CA THR A 263 -28.35 -2.10 25.34
C THR A 263 -28.74 -2.26 26.81
N GLN A 264 -27.84 -2.12 27.80
CA GLN A 264 -28.26 -2.28 29.21
C GLN A 264 -27.78 -1.16 30.15
N GLU A 265 -28.76 -0.46 30.74
CA GLU A 265 -28.62 0.58 31.76
C GLU A 265 -28.59 0.05 33.22
N HIS A 266 -28.48 0.99 34.17
CA HIS A 266 -27.57 0.99 35.31
C HIS A 266 -28.16 0.59 36.69
N ARG A 267 -27.24 0.25 37.62
CA ARG A 267 -27.24 0.61 39.06
C ARG A 267 -25.78 0.68 39.60
N THR A 268 -25.59 1.28 40.77
CA THR A 268 -24.56 2.29 41.12
C THR A 268 -23.26 1.85 41.84
N CYS A 269 -22.12 2.36 41.35
CA CYS A 269 -20.89 2.76 42.06
C CYS A 269 -20.20 3.89 41.25
N PRO A 270 -19.48 4.86 41.86
CA PRO A 270 -18.83 5.95 41.13
C PRO A 270 -17.63 5.45 40.29
N ASN A 271 -17.61 5.81 39.00
CA ASN A 271 -16.48 5.57 38.12
C ASN A 271 -15.44 6.67 38.31
N HIS A 272 -14.30 6.33 38.93
CA HIS A 272 -13.21 7.27 39.17
C HIS A 272 -12.17 7.34 38.04
N LEU A 273 -12.18 6.38 37.10
CA LEU A 273 -11.17 6.30 36.03
C LEU A 273 -11.53 7.17 34.82
N ASN A 274 -12.83 7.38 34.54
CA ASN A 274 -13.33 8.22 33.44
C ASN A 274 -12.61 8.05 32.08
N ARG A 275 -12.07 6.85 31.81
CA ARG A 275 -11.31 6.48 30.59
C ARG A 275 -9.91 7.11 30.48
N GLU A 276 -9.36 7.66 31.55
CA GLU A 276 -7.98 8.16 31.63
C GLU A 276 -6.98 7.00 31.84
N PHE A 277 -6.85 6.12 30.85
CA PHE A 277 -5.98 4.94 30.90
C PHE A 277 -4.48 5.23 30.67
N THR A 278 -4.11 6.50 30.54
CA THR A 278 -2.75 6.91 30.17
C THR A 278 -2.28 7.95 31.17
N GLN A 279 -2.01 7.49 32.38
CA GLN A 279 -1.29 8.27 33.38
C GLN A 279 0.19 7.99 33.14
N LEU A 280 1.05 9.00 33.05
CA LEU A 280 2.47 8.79 32.66
C LEU A 280 3.30 8.00 33.70
N GLU A 281 2.68 7.52 34.77
CA GLU A 281 3.32 6.76 35.84
C GLU A 281 2.84 5.31 35.85
N PRO A 282 3.76 4.32 35.75
CA PRO A 282 3.45 2.92 35.94
C PRO A 282 2.93 2.62 37.36
N GLY A 283 2.04 1.64 37.50
CA GLY A 283 1.59 1.14 38.80
C GLY A 283 0.49 1.95 39.49
N LYS A 284 0.03 3.06 38.88
CA LYS A 284 -1.09 3.86 39.41
C LYS A 284 -2.47 3.25 39.15
N VAL A 285 -2.67 2.61 37.99
CA VAL A 285 -3.98 2.08 37.61
C VAL A 285 -3.83 0.68 37.05
N PHE A 286 -4.38 -0.29 37.77
CA PHE A 286 -4.46 -1.69 37.36
C PHE A 286 -5.87 -2.00 36.86
N LEU A 287 -6.00 -2.59 35.68
CA LEU A 287 -7.26 -3.10 35.14
C LEU A 287 -7.34 -4.60 35.43
N THR A 288 -8.49 -5.10 35.88
CA THR A 288 -8.71 -6.53 36.10
C THR A 288 -9.97 -7.02 35.42
N ASP A 289 -9.90 -8.23 34.86
CA ASP A 289 -11.04 -8.88 34.22
C ASP A 289 -10.85 -10.41 34.17
N ILE A 290 -11.95 -11.14 33.97
CA ILE A 290 -11.98 -12.58 33.82
C ILE A 290 -12.42 -12.94 32.40
N THR A 291 -11.67 -13.83 31.76
CA THR A 291 -12.08 -14.47 30.52
C THR A 291 -12.13 -15.98 30.67
N TYR A 292 -12.65 -16.66 29.66
CA TYR A 292 -12.62 -18.12 29.59
C TYR A 292 -11.98 -18.60 28.28
N THR A 293 -11.41 -19.80 28.37
CA THR A 293 -10.86 -20.59 27.27
C THR A 293 -11.25 -22.05 27.46
N TYR A 294 -10.86 -22.91 26.51
CA TYR A 294 -11.13 -24.35 26.56
C TYR A 294 -9.84 -25.16 26.52
N PHE A 295 -9.88 -26.41 26.96
CA PHE A 295 -8.82 -27.40 26.81
C PHE A 295 -9.42 -28.81 26.77
N GLY A 296 -8.63 -29.79 26.34
CA GLY A 296 -9.02 -31.19 26.21
C GLY A 296 -10.29 -31.35 25.35
N LYS A 297 -11.17 -32.25 25.78
CA LYS A 297 -12.47 -32.51 25.12
C LYS A 297 -13.53 -31.46 25.45
N GLY A 298 -13.18 -30.17 25.35
CA GLY A 298 -14.11 -29.05 25.58
C GLY A 298 -14.30 -28.62 27.03
N GLN A 299 -13.37 -28.98 27.92
CA GLN A 299 -13.38 -28.50 29.31
C GLN A 299 -13.11 -27.00 29.35
N LYS A 300 -13.81 -26.28 30.23
CA LYS A 300 -13.70 -24.83 30.34
C LYS A 300 -12.69 -24.45 31.43
N ALA A 301 -11.80 -23.52 31.10
CA ALA A 301 -10.91 -22.86 32.04
C ALA A 301 -11.20 -21.36 32.06
N TYR A 302 -11.02 -20.76 33.23
CA TYR A 302 -11.18 -19.34 33.49
C TYR A 302 -9.81 -18.72 33.77
N LEU A 303 -9.56 -17.56 33.19
CA LEU A 303 -8.33 -16.79 33.33
C LEU A 303 -8.69 -15.42 33.89
N SER A 304 -8.21 -15.11 35.08
CA SER A 304 -8.24 -13.76 35.63
C SER A 304 -6.88 -13.11 35.43
N CYS A 305 -6.86 -11.88 34.93
CA CYS A 305 -5.64 -11.13 34.64
C CYS A 305 -5.73 -9.72 35.23
N VAL A 306 -4.58 -9.20 35.66
CA VAL A 306 -4.37 -7.81 36.04
C VAL A 306 -3.38 -7.18 35.07
N LYS A 307 -3.77 -6.05 34.51
CA LYS A 307 -3.01 -5.29 33.51
C LYS A 307 -2.73 -3.89 34.02
N ASP A 308 -1.48 -3.46 33.99
CA ASP A 308 -1.15 -2.06 34.22
C ASP A 308 -1.66 -1.21 33.05
N SER A 309 -2.45 -0.18 33.36
CA SER A 309 -3.13 0.59 32.31
C SER A 309 -2.15 1.46 31.52
N THR A 310 -1.08 1.95 32.14
CA THR A 310 -0.09 2.83 31.52
C THR A 310 0.82 2.07 30.57
N THR A 311 1.47 1.04 31.09
CA THR A 311 2.48 0.23 30.40
C THR A 311 1.88 -0.87 29.54
N LYS A 312 0.60 -1.17 29.76
CA LYS A 312 -0.12 -2.31 29.17
C LYS A 312 0.46 -3.66 29.58
N GLU A 313 1.36 -3.73 30.56
CA GLU A 313 1.93 -4.99 31.06
C GLU A 313 0.87 -5.84 31.76
N ILE A 314 0.87 -7.15 31.53
CA ILE A 314 0.11 -8.08 32.37
C ILE A 314 0.95 -8.41 33.59
N VAL A 315 0.56 -7.87 34.74
CA VAL A 315 1.34 -7.91 35.99
C VAL A 315 1.04 -9.16 36.82
N ALA A 316 -0.20 -9.66 36.73
CA ALA A 316 -0.60 -10.88 37.42
C ALA A 316 -1.67 -11.64 36.64
N HIS A 317 -1.70 -12.96 36.78
CA HIS A 317 -2.76 -13.80 36.23
C HIS A 317 -2.92 -15.13 36.97
N HIS A 318 -4.14 -15.65 36.99
CA HIS A 318 -4.46 -16.97 37.54
C HIS A 318 -5.44 -17.73 36.65
N ILE A 319 -5.18 -19.03 36.48
CA ILE A 319 -6.01 -19.94 35.68
C ILE A 319 -6.62 -20.99 36.59
N SER A 320 -7.95 -21.14 36.51
CA SER A 320 -8.74 -22.09 37.30
C SER A 320 -9.79 -22.79 36.44
N THR A 321 -10.19 -24.00 36.83
CA THR A 321 -11.38 -24.68 36.26
C THR A 321 -12.69 -24.20 36.91
N SER A 322 -12.60 -23.45 38.01
CA SER A 322 -13.74 -22.89 38.73
C SER A 322 -13.81 -21.37 38.53
N LEU A 323 -15.03 -20.87 38.28
CA LEU A 323 -15.36 -19.44 38.33
C LEU A 323 -15.75 -18.98 39.75
N GLY A 324 -15.33 -19.71 40.79
CA GLY A 324 -15.54 -19.30 42.18
C GLY A 324 -14.72 -18.07 42.57
N MET A 325 -14.95 -17.55 43.78
CA MET A 325 -14.26 -16.36 44.30
C MET A 325 -12.72 -16.51 44.37
N ASP A 326 -12.22 -17.74 44.54
CA ASP A 326 -10.79 -18.00 44.62
C ASP A 326 -10.00 -17.53 43.40
N ILE A 327 -10.62 -17.47 42.21
CA ILE A 327 -9.92 -17.00 41.01
C ILE A 327 -9.43 -15.56 41.16
N VAL A 328 -10.26 -14.66 41.73
CA VAL A 328 -9.89 -13.25 41.91
C VAL A 328 -9.01 -13.05 43.15
N TYR A 329 -9.21 -13.87 44.18
CA TYR A 329 -8.34 -13.86 45.37
C TYR A 329 -6.91 -14.27 45.03
N ARG A 330 -6.73 -15.38 44.32
CA ARG A 330 -5.41 -15.86 43.88
C ARG A 330 -4.73 -14.88 42.91
N THR A 331 -5.50 -14.20 42.08
CA THR A 331 -4.96 -13.19 41.17
C THR A 331 -4.48 -11.95 41.93
N LEU A 332 -5.23 -11.51 42.93
CA LEU A 332 -4.84 -10.39 43.79
C LEU A 332 -3.63 -10.73 44.68
N GLU A 333 -3.53 -11.97 45.18
CA GLU A 333 -2.35 -12.47 45.90
C GLU A 333 -1.11 -12.39 44.99
N LYS A 334 -1.19 -12.94 43.77
CA LYS A 334 -0.10 -12.83 42.79
C LYS A 334 0.28 -11.39 42.44
N LEU A 335 -0.69 -10.48 42.39
CA LEU A 335 -0.41 -9.07 42.15
C LEU A 335 0.44 -8.48 43.28
N GLN A 336 0.14 -8.80 44.54
CA GLN A 336 0.93 -8.37 45.70
C GLN A 336 2.32 -9.00 45.71
N ASP A 337 2.45 -10.26 45.28
CA ASP A 337 3.75 -10.93 45.17
C ASP A 337 4.64 -10.27 44.10
N THR A 338 4.04 -9.88 42.97
CA THR A 338 4.76 -9.19 41.88
C THR A 338 5.08 -7.74 42.25
N VAL A 339 4.11 -7.01 42.81
CA VAL A 339 4.21 -5.58 43.15
C VAL A 339 4.45 -5.44 44.65
N LYS A 340 5.72 -5.45 45.05
CA LYS A 340 6.13 -5.41 46.46
C LYS A 340 5.61 -4.19 47.23
N SER A 341 5.43 -3.06 46.55
CA SER A 341 4.89 -1.83 47.13
C SER A 341 4.09 -1.08 46.07
N PHE A 342 2.82 -0.82 46.37
CA PHE A 342 1.95 -0.06 45.48
C PHE A 342 2.14 1.44 45.65
N HIS A 343 1.91 2.19 44.57
CA HIS A 343 1.80 3.64 44.64
C HIS A 343 0.70 4.05 45.66
N PRO A 344 0.84 5.13 46.44
CA PRO A 344 -0.18 5.54 47.43
C PRO A 344 -1.57 5.83 46.84
N GLU A 345 -1.60 6.20 45.57
CA GLU A 345 -2.82 6.44 44.78
C GLU A 345 -3.21 5.25 43.88
N ALA A 346 -2.53 4.11 44.02
CA ALA A 346 -2.78 2.95 43.18
C ALA A 346 -4.22 2.49 43.30
N MET A 347 -4.83 2.22 42.15
CA MET A 347 -6.19 1.72 42.08
C MET A 347 -6.28 0.46 41.24
N ILE A 348 -7.25 -0.40 41.59
CA ILE A 348 -7.66 -1.52 40.78
C ILE A 348 -9.06 -1.25 40.22
N HIS A 349 -9.17 -1.30 38.89
CA HIS A 349 -10.39 -1.03 38.14
C HIS A 349 -10.92 -2.31 37.52
N SER A 350 -12.20 -2.61 37.75
CA SER A 350 -12.88 -3.78 37.20
C SER A 350 -14.25 -3.40 36.62
N ASP A 351 -14.93 -4.37 36.01
CA ASP A 351 -16.37 -4.26 35.82
C ASP A 351 -17.13 -4.48 37.14
N GLN A 352 -18.46 -4.38 37.08
CA GLN A 352 -19.36 -4.66 38.21
C GLN A 352 -19.75 -6.15 38.32
N GLY A 353 -18.89 -7.07 37.84
CA GLY A 353 -19.09 -8.50 38.00
C GLY A 353 -19.21 -8.90 39.46
N PHE A 354 -19.95 -9.99 39.72
CA PHE A 354 -20.20 -10.51 41.07
C PHE A 354 -18.92 -10.67 41.90
N HIS A 355 -17.82 -11.11 41.28
CA HIS A 355 -16.54 -11.28 41.96
C HIS A 355 -16.00 -9.97 42.53
N TYR A 356 -16.12 -8.88 41.79
CA TYR A 356 -15.51 -7.61 42.16
C TYR A 356 -16.39 -6.78 43.10
N THR A 357 -17.71 -7.02 43.09
CA THR A 357 -18.65 -6.40 44.03
C THR A 357 -18.74 -7.15 45.37
N HIS A 358 -18.19 -8.36 45.47
CA HIS A 358 -18.25 -9.17 46.68
C HIS A 358 -17.47 -8.53 47.86
N PRO A 359 -18.07 -8.35 49.06
CA PRO A 359 -17.45 -7.62 50.17
C PRO A 359 -16.06 -8.11 50.59
N LYS A 360 -15.85 -9.44 50.58
CA LYS A 360 -14.54 -10.03 50.91
C LYS A 360 -13.45 -9.66 49.89
N PHE A 361 -13.78 -9.51 48.62
CA PHE A 361 -12.81 -9.02 47.62
C PHE A 361 -12.48 -7.55 47.89
N GLN A 362 -13.48 -6.72 48.15
CA GLN A 362 -13.29 -5.30 48.48
C GLN A 362 -12.42 -5.10 49.73
N SER A 363 -12.61 -5.94 50.76
CA SER A 363 -11.75 -5.92 51.95
C SER A 363 -10.29 -6.22 51.62
N ARG A 364 -10.05 -7.30 50.87
CA ARG A 364 -8.69 -7.69 50.45
C ARG A 364 -8.00 -6.63 49.59
N VAL A 365 -8.75 -5.95 48.72
CA VAL A 365 -8.22 -4.84 47.92
C VAL A 365 -7.78 -3.68 48.81
N ARG A 366 -8.59 -3.31 49.82
CA ARG A 366 -8.23 -2.27 50.79
C ARG A 366 -7.04 -2.68 51.66
N GLU A 367 -7.00 -3.93 52.12
CA GLU A 367 -5.89 -4.49 52.90
C GLU A 367 -4.58 -4.48 52.11
N ALA A 368 -4.64 -4.68 50.78
CA ALA A 368 -3.50 -4.57 49.88
C ALA A 368 -3.06 -3.11 49.61
N GLY A 369 -3.76 -2.11 50.17
CA GLY A 369 -3.45 -0.68 49.96
C GLY A 369 -3.95 -0.12 48.63
N LEU A 370 -4.83 -0.83 47.92
CA LEU A 370 -5.37 -0.40 46.63
C LEU A 370 -6.74 0.28 46.79
N ARG A 371 -6.98 1.33 46.02
CA ARG A 371 -8.32 1.92 45.86
C ARG A 371 -9.12 1.13 44.83
N GLN A 372 -10.35 0.75 45.14
CA GLN A 372 -11.20 0.08 44.16
C GLN A 372 -11.93 1.11 43.28
N SER A 373 -11.92 0.86 41.97
CA SER A 373 -12.71 1.58 40.98
C SER A 373 -13.51 0.56 40.17
N MET A 374 -14.74 0.90 39.77
CA MET A 374 -15.55 0.02 38.94
C MET A 374 -16.19 0.79 37.79
N SER A 375 -16.25 0.17 36.61
CA SER A 375 -16.92 0.75 35.46
C SER A 375 -18.43 0.89 35.69
N ARG A 376 -19.09 1.74 34.89
CA ARG A 376 -20.55 1.77 34.88
C ARG A 376 -21.06 0.48 34.20
N LYS A 377 -22.08 -0.16 34.78
CA LYS A 377 -22.74 -1.32 34.16
C LYS A 377 -23.14 -0.98 32.71
N GLY A 378 -22.79 -1.84 31.75
CA GLY A 378 -23.09 -1.66 30.33
C GLY A 378 -22.07 -0.85 29.53
N ASN A 379 -21.02 -0.29 30.15
CA ASN A 379 -20.01 0.50 29.45
C ASN A 379 -18.73 -0.32 29.14
N CYS A 380 -18.72 -1.03 28.01
CA CYS A 380 -17.58 -1.84 27.57
C CYS A 380 -16.30 -1.02 27.31
N TRP A 381 -16.42 0.30 27.09
CA TRP A 381 -15.28 1.17 26.82
C TRP A 381 -14.37 1.34 28.03
N ASP A 382 -14.93 1.25 29.24
CA ASP A 382 -14.20 1.47 30.49
C ASP A 382 -13.22 0.32 30.81
N ASN A 383 -13.33 -0.83 30.12
CA ASN A 383 -12.39 -1.95 30.24
C ASN A 383 -11.83 -2.42 28.87
N ALA A 384 -11.95 -1.58 27.84
CA ALA A 384 -11.49 -1.90 26.48
C ALA A 384 -10.02 -2.39 26.40
N PRO A 385 -9.06 -1.89 27.20
CA PRO A 385 -7.69 -2.40 27.17
C PRO A 385 -7.54 -3.87 27.58
N MET A 386 -8.41 -4.37 28.47
CA MET A 386 -8.47 -5.79 28.84
C MET A 386 -9.15 -6.62 27.76
N GLU A 387 -10.27 -6.14 27.22
CA GLU A 387 -10.96 -6.83 26.12
C GLU A 387 -10.03 -7.03 24.91
N SER A 388 -9.26 -6.00 24.55
CA SER A 388 -8.27 -6.07 23.48
C SER A 388 -7.17 -7.11 23.77
N PHE A 389 -6.67 -7.16 25.01
CA PHE A 389 -5.70 -8.16 25.42
C PHE A 389 -6.27 -9.59 25.30
N PHE A 390 -7.47 -9.84 25.82
CA PHE A 390 -8.08 -11.17 25.73
C PHE A 390 -8.41 -11.59 24.29
N GLY A 391 -8.77 -10.64 23.42
CA GLY A 391 -8.92 -10.90 21.99
C GLY A 391 -7.62 -11.44 21.39
N HIS A 392 -6.52 -10.72 21.61
CA HIS A 392 -5.20 -11.16 21.14
C HIS A 392 -4.75 -12.48 21.77
N LEU A 393 -4.98 -12.69 23.07
CA LEU A 393 -4.63 -13.94 23.74
C LEU A 393 -5.34 -15.12 23.11
N LYS A 394 -6.65 -15.01 22.84
CA LYS A 394 -7.45 -16.10 22.26
C LYS A 394 -7.12 -16.39 20.80
N ASP A 395 -6.57 -15.42 20.07
CA ASP A 395 -6.07 -15.64 18.71
C ASP A 395 -4.70 -16.33 18.73
N MET A 396 -3.86 -15.97 19.70
CA MET A 396 -2.47 -16.40 19.75
C MET A 396 -2.26 -17.74 20.45
N VAL A 397 -2.98 -18.01 21.54
CA VAL A 397 -2.87 -19.27 22.31
C VAL A 397 -3.55 -20.41 21.57
N ASP A 398 -2.80 -21.48 21.30
CA ASP A 398 -3.32 -22.71 20.71
C ASP A 398 -3.98 -23.61 21.77
N HIS A 399 -5.13 -23.16 22.25
CA HIS A 399 -5.88 -23.87 23.28
C HIS A 399 -6.47 -25.22 22.80
N GLN A 400 -6.50 -25.48 21.48
CA GLN A 400 -7.07 -26.70 20.92
C GLN A 400 -6.12 -27.90 21.02
N SER A 401 -4.81 -27.65 21.01
CA SER A 401 -3.78 -28.69 21.19
C SER A 401 -3.51 -29.02 22.66
N CYS A 402 -4.02 -28.21 23.60
CA CYS A 402 -3.87 -28.46 25.02
C CYS A 402 -4.82 -29.57 25.49
N GLU A 403 -4.30 -30.73 25.90
CA GLU A 403 -5.09 -31.86 26.43
C GLU A 403 -5.38 -31.74 27.94
N SER A 404 -4.53 -31.00 28.67
CA SER A 404 -4.62 -30.83 30.13
C SER A 404 -4.60 -29.37 30.57
N LEU A 405 -5.10 -29.11 31.78
CA LEU A 405 -5.03 -27.78 32.41
C LEU A 405 -3.57 -27.31 32.57
N SER A 406 -2.63 -28.22 32.81
CA SER A 406 -1.21 -27.89 32.97
C SER A 406 -0.61 -27.38 31.66
N GLN A 407 -0.87 -28.05 30.54
CA GLN A 407 -0.44 -27.58 29.22
C GLN A 407 -1.04 -26.23 28.87
N LEU A 408 -2.34 -26.04 29.14
CA LEU A 408 -3.00 -24.74 28.92
C LEU A 408 -2.37 -23.63 29.77
N LYS A 409 -2.01 -23.92 31.03
CA LYS A 409 -1.31 -22.97 31.90
C LYS A 409 0.03 -22.56 31.31
N GLU A 410 0.80 -23.53 30.83
CA GLU A 410 2.11 -23.29 30.22
C GLU A 410 1.98 -22.41 28.97
N GLU A 411 1.08 -22.75 28.05
CA GLU A 411 0.83 -21.96 26.83
C GLU A 411 0.43 -20.51 27.13
N ILE A 412 -0.46 -20.29 28.13
CA ILE A 412 -0.85 -18.94 28.53
C ILE A 412 0.32 -18.19 29.19
N ASN A 413 1.12 -18.86 30.04
CA ASN A 413 2.30 -18.26 30.65
C ASN A 413 3.32 -17.82 29.59
N GLN A 414 3.62 -18.69 28.63
CA GLN A 414 4.52 -18.38 27.52
C GLN A 414 3.99 -17.23 26.67
N TYR A 415 2.68 -17.22 26.38
CA TYR A 415 2.06 -16.11 25.66
C TYR A 415 2.17 -14.79 26.43
N ILE A 416 1.89 -14.76 27.73
CA ILE A 416 1.98 -13.55 28.55
C ILE A 416 3.43 -13.06 28.62
N ALA A 417 4.39 -13.96 28.80
CA ALA A 417 5.81 -13.63 28.78
C ALA A 417 6.22 -13.00 27.42
N LYS A 418 5.77 -13.57 26.31
CA LYS A 418 5.98 -13.02 24.95
C LYS A 418 5.27 -11.69 24.76
N TYR A 419 4.04 -11.53 25.26
CA TYR A 419 3.28 -10.28 25.20
C TYR A 419 4.01 -9.15 25.93
N ASN A 420 4.47 -9.41 27.15
CA ASN A 420 5.17 -8.42 27.98
C ASN A 420 6.56 -8.07 27.45
N ASN A 421 7.32 -9.04 26.91
CA ASN A 421 8.75 -8.88 26.63
C ASN A 421 9.13 -8.85 25.14
N LYS A 422 8.25 -9.29 24.24
CA LYS A 422 8.56 -9.44 22.79
C LYS A 422 7.50 -8.87 21.85
N ARG A 423 6.33 -8.45 22.36
CA ARG A 423 5.30 -7.81 21.55
C ARG A 423 5.43 -6.28 21.62
N TYR A 424 6.16 -5.73 20.66
CA TYR A 424 6.22 -4.29 20.43
C TYR A 424 4.83 -3.71 20.14
N GLN A 425 4.52 -2.54 20.70
CA GLN A 425 3.24 -1.86 20.50
C GLN A 425 3.46 -0.45 19.95
N TRP A 426 2.71 -0.09 18.91
CA TRP A 426 2.84 1.20 18.24
C TRP A 426 2.65 2.38 19.19
N ASN A 427 1.68 2.28 20.10
CA ASN A 427 1.31 3.35 21.04
C ASN A 427 2.19 3.41 22.29
N LEU A 428 3.16 2.51 22.45
CA LEU A 428 4.12 2.49 23.56
C LEU A 428 5.50 2.93 23.07
N ASN A 429 5.56 3.98 22.25
CA ASN A 429 6.80 4.41 21.58
C ASN A 429 7.52 3.27 20.84
N LYS A 430 6.76 2.33 20.28
CA LYS A 430 7.25 1.10 19.61
C LYS A 430 8.00 0.11 20.52
N MET A 431 7.92 0.27 21.83
CA MET A 431 8.51 -0.63 22.82
C MET A 431 7.56 -1.77 23.20
N THR A 432 8.09 -2.79 23.86
CA THR A 432 7.27 -3.80 24.56
C THR A 432 6.72 -3.23 25.87
N PRO A 433 5.66 -3.81 26.46
CA PRO A 433 5.13 -3.36 27.74
C PRO A 433 6.20 -3.20 28.85
N VAL A 434 7.08 -4.18 28.98
CA VAL A 434 8.17 -4.16 29.98
C VAL A 434 9.20 -3.07 29.65
N GLN A 435 9.64 -2.97 28.39
CA GLN A 435 10.56 -1.90 27.99
C GLN A 435 9.97 -0.52 28.23
N TYR A 436 8.68 -0.34 27.98
CA TYR A 436 8.01 0.94 28.20
C TYR A 436 7.86 1.27 29.69
N ARG A 437 7.60 0.27 30.54
CA ARG A 437 7.67 0.43 32.00
C ARG A 437 9.05 0.91 32.42
N ASP A 438 10.10 0.20 32.00
CA ASP A 438 11.47 0.50 32.39
C ASP A 438 11.90 1.89 31.87
N HIS A 439 11.44 2.27 30.68
CA HIS A 439 11.62 3.62 30.13
C HIS A 439 10.98 4.71 31.00
N LEU A 440 9.74 4.50 31.47
CA LEU A 440 9.06 5.46 32.33
C LEU A 440 9.63 5.52 33.76
N LEU A 441 10.19 4.42 34.26
CA LEU A 441 10.85 4.41 35.57
C LEU A 441 12.27 5.02 35.55
N ALA A 442 12.89 5.09 34.38
CA ALA A 442 14.21 5.69 34.18
C ALA A 442 14.16 7.18 33.76
N ALA A 443 12.99 7.67 33.34
CA ALA A 443 12.73 9.06 32.99
C ALA A 443 12.40 9.88 34.24
#